data_AF-A0AAD8IVY5-F1
#
_entry.id   AF-A0AAD8IVY5-F1
#
_cell.length_a   1.000
_cell.length_b   1.000
_cell.length_c   1.000
_cell.angle_alpha   90.00
_cell.angle_beta   90.00
_cell.angle_gamma   90.00
#
_symmetry.space_group_name_H-M   'P 1'
#
loop_
_entity.id
_entity.type
_entity.pdbx_description
1 polymer ?
#
loop_
_entity_poly.entity_id
_entity_poly.type
_entity_poly.pdbx_seq_one_letter_code
_entity_poly.pdbx_strand_id
1 'polypeptide(L)'
;MFIQQTDFVDVEFSSSFVFSRLSFIDRRGSLTNFVDANFQVKLFNNSIHELLVSTDLEKLSEVTKLMEELVLADPQVSGHLGSDAVQRLLQIFNEHDDNKIQCQVVYILSRAHFDKCKDVLTNDAIPLLVKHISGDSYYEYKLAFASVVALTRLARSYPGSIEVILANGALDVAGKIVKGNHVEYRDLKYKIVCCVAKFLAEMVLPLMRQRLLVTFQKKFFK
;
A
#
# COMPACT_ATOMS: atom_id res chain seq x y z
N MET A 1 34.39 32.05 16.12
CA MET A 1 33.65 31.02 15.35
C MET A 1 32.25 31.59 15.14
N PHE A 2 31.99 32.12 13.94
CA PHE A 2 30.72 32.77 13.63
C PHE A 2 29.71 31.68 13.23
N ILE A 3 28.63 31.55 13.98
CA ILE A 3 27.46 30.79 13.56
C ILE A 3 26.60 31.79 12.77
N GLN A 4 26.52 31.61 11.45
CA GLN A 4 25.60 32.37 10.61
C GLN A 4 24.18 31.90 10.91
N GLN A 5 23.31 32.86 11.25
CA GLN A 5 21.86 32.70 11.19
C GLN A 5 21.47 32.51 9.72
N THR A 6 20.76 31.42 9.42
CA THR A 6 19.99 31.30 8.17
C THR A 6 18.54 31.64 8.47
N ASP A 7 18.09 32.73 7.88
CA ASP A 7 16.71 33.19 7.91
C ASP A 7 15.78 32.10 7.34
N PHE A 8 14.72 31.78 8.09
CA PHE A 8 13.61 30.96 7.58
C PHE A 8 12.75 31.87 6.70
N VAL A 9 12.77 31.63 5.39
CA VAL A 9 11.81 32.23 4.45
C VAL A 9 10.49 31.48 4.62
N ASP A 10 9.42 32.20 4.96
CA ASP A 10 8.05 31.70 4.87
C ASP A 10 7.74 31.38 3.41
N VAL A 11 7.65 30.10 3.08
CA VAL A 11 7.25 29.64 1.76
C VAL A 11 5.74 29.42 1.77
N GLU A 12 5.00 30.36 1.18
CA GLU A 12 3.60 30.14 0.78
C GLU A 12 3.56 29.02 -0.28
N PHE A 13 2.99 27.88 0.09
CA PHE A 13 2.88 26.72 -0.79
C PHE A 13 1.76 26.94 -1.81
N SER A 14 2.11 27.36 -3.03
CA SER A 14 1.26 27.08 -4.20
C SER A 14 1.44 25.60 -4.60
N SER A 15 0.35 24.93 -4.92
CA SER A 15 0.19 23.49 -5.20
C SER A 15 0.98 22.94 -6.41
N SER A 16 1.94 23.70 -6.93
CA SER A 16 2.66 23.42 -8.17
C SER A 16 4.15 23.06 -7.98
N PHE A 17 4.65 22.93 -6.75
CA PHE A 17 6.11 22.93 -6.47
C PHE A 17 6.63 21.79 -5.58
N VAL A 18 6.14 20.55 -5.71
CA VAL A 18 6.61 19.45 -4.81
C VAL A 18 7.84 18.67 -5.35
N PHE A 19 8.31 18.91 -6.58
CA PHE A 19 9.51 18.22 -7.11
C PHE A 19 10.46 19.10 -7.91
N SER A 20 10.85 20.27 -7.40
CA SER A 20 12.13 20.86 -7.84
C SER A 20 13.26 20.10 -7.16
N ARG A 21 13.83 19.15 -7.90
CA ARG A 21 15.02 18.35 -7.54
C ARG A 21 16.13 19.24 -6.94
N LEU A 22 16.34 19.16 -5.63
CA LEU A 22 17.61 19.57 -5.04
C LEU A 22 18.63 18.46 -5.35
N SER A 23 19.21 18.56 -6.54
CA SER A 23 20.31 17.72 -6.99
C SER A 23 21.62 18.34 -6.48
N PHE A 24 22.28 17.69 -5.52
CA PHE A 24 23.66 18.03 -5.19
C PHE A 24 24.59 17.01 -5.85
N ILE A 25 25.70 17.51 -6.42
CA ILE A 25 26.80 16.68 -6.89
C ILE A 25 27.72 16.46 -5.68
N ASP A 26 27.79 15.23 -5.17
CA ASP A 26 28.80 14.87 -4.17
C ASP A 26 30.22 15.08 -4.77
N ARG A 27 31.25 15.28 -3.93
CA ARG A 27 32.67 15.41 -4.33
C ARG A 27 33.18 14.25 -5.19
N ARG A 28 32.40 13.17 -5.33
CA ARG A 28 32.64 11.98 -6.16
C ARG A 28 31.86 11.95 -7.49
N GLY A 29 31.12 13.02 -7.83
CA GLY A 29 30.37 13.12 -9.08
C GLY A 29 29.04 12.35 -9.11
N SER A 30 28.52 11.92 -7.95
CA SER A 30 27.26 11.18 -7.86
C SER A 30 26.08 12.12 -7.60
N LEU A 31 25.07 12.07 -8.47
CA LEU A 31 23.75 12.68 -8.26
C LEU A 31 23.01 11.86 -7.20
N THR A 32 22.88 12.42 -6.00
CA THR A 32 22.05 11.83 -4.94
C THR A 32 20.85 12.73 -4.69
N ASN A 33 19.64 12.21 -4.92
CA ASN A 33 18.40 12.89 -4.59
C ASN A 33 18.21 12.79 -3.06
N PHE A 34 18.72 13.76 -2.31
CA PHE A 34 18.41 13.88 -0.89
C PHE A 34 17.18 14.79 -0.73
N VAL A 35 15.99 14.22 -0.85
CA VAL A 35 14.86 14.79 -0.11
C VAL A 35 15.05 14.30 1.32
N ASP A 36 15.33 15.21 2.25
CA ASP A 36 15.54 14.91 3.67
C ASP A 36 14.44 13.95 4.14
N ALA A 37 14.82 12.77 4.65
CA ALA A 37 13.86 11.77 5.14
C ALA A 37 12.93 12.37 6.21
N ASN A 38 13.42 13.31 7.01
CA ASN A 38 12.60 14.03 7.99
C ASN A 38 11.55 14.93 7.32
N PHE A 39 11.89 15.54 6.18
CA PHE A 39 10.96 16.35 5.39
C PHE A 39 9.85 15.49 4.79
N GLN A 40 10.18 14.32 4.22
CA GLN A 40 9.17 13.40 3.68
C GLN A 40 8.20 12.90 4.76
N VAL A 41 8.72 12.53 5.93
CA VAL A 41 7.89 12.11 7.08
C VAL A 41 6.98 13.26 7.54
N LYS A 42 7.50 14.49 7.65
CA LYS A 42 6.70 15.65 8.04
C LYS A 42 5.59 15.93 7.02
N LEU A 43 5.91 15.89 5.73
CA LEU A 43 4.93 16.08 4.66
C LEU A 43 3.86 14.98 4.69
N PHE A 44 4.27 13.73 4.89
CA PHE A 44 3.34 12.59 5.00
C PHE A 44 2.41 12.73 6.22
N ASN A 45 2.92 13.16 7.37
CA ASN A 45 2.08 13.41 8.56
C ASN A 45 1.08 14.56 8.34
N ASN A 46 1.48 15.61 7.61
CA ASN A 46 0.56 16.67 7.22
C ASN A 46 -0.54 16.15 6.28
N SER A 47 -0.19 15.28 5.33
CA SER A 47 -1.17 14.62 4.46
C SER A 47 -2.13 13.72 5.24
N ILE A 48 -1.67 13.00 6.26
CA ILE A 48 -2.55 12.23 7.17
C ILE A 48 -3.53 13.17 7.87
N HIS A 49 -3.06 14.29 8.42
CA HIS A 49 -3.94 15.25 9.06
C HIS A 49 -5.00 15.78 8.09
N GLU A 50 -4.59 16.21 6.88
CA GLU A 50 -5.51 16.72 5.85
C GLU A 50 -6.54 15.66 5.43
N LEU A 51 -6.10 14.39 5.28
CA LEU A 51 -6.98 13.26 4.97
C LEU A 51 -8.09 13.07 6.02
N LEU A 52 -7.75 13.25 7.29
CA LEU A 52 -8.65 13.05 8.42
C LEU A 52 -9.68 14.18 8.57
N VAL A 53 -9.32 15.42 8.20
CA VAL A 53 -10.17 16.60 8.42
C VAL A 53 -10.93 17.05 7.16
N SER A 54 -10.44 16.71 5.96
CA SER A 54 -11.04 17.18 4.72
C SER A 54 -12.27 16.35 4.31
N THR A 55 -13.31 17.06 3.90
CA THR A 55 -14.52 16.52 3.25
C THR A 55 -14.59 16.88 1.76
N ASP A 56 -13.61 17.64 1.27
CA ASP A 56 -13.56 18.11 -0.11
C ASP A 56 -12.94 17.03 -1.02
N LEU A 57 -13.72 16.55 -1.98
CA LEU A 57 -13.35 15.46 -2.88
C LEU A 57 -12.11 15.80 -3.74
N GLU A 58 -11.96 17.06 -4.17
CA GLU A 58 -10.80 17.47 -4.98
C GLU A 58 -9.53 17.44 -4.12
N LYS A 59 -9.61 17.99 -2.91
CA LYS A 59 -8.51 17.92 -1.94
C LYS A 59 -8.16 16.49 -1.55
N LEU A 60 -9.16 15.63 -1.34
CA LEU A 60 -8.93 14.23 -1.02
C LEU A 60 -8.17 13.52 -2.15
N SER A 61 -8.52 13.80 -3.41
CA SER A 61 -7.80 13.27 -4.58
C SER A 61 -6.33 13.75 -4.65
N GLU A 62 -6.08 15.02 -4.37
CA GLU A 62 -4.72 15.58 -4.31
C GLU A 62 -3.91 14.97 -3.17
N VAL A 63 -4.51 14.83 -1.99
CA VAL A 63 -3.88 14.25 -0.80
C VAL A 63 -3.58 12.76 -1.02
N THR A 64 -4.52 11.97 -1.55
CA THR A 64 -4.28 10.55 -1.83
C THR A 64 -3.19 10.36 -2.89
N LYS A 65 -3.15 11.22 -3.91
CA LYS A 65 -2.08 11.21 -4.90
C LYS A 65 -0.71 11.52 -4.28
N LEU A 66 -0.62 12.57 -3.47
CA LEU A 66 0.63 12.94 -2.78
C LEU A 66 1.09 11.81 -1.84
N MET A 67 0.18 11.23 -1.07
CA MET A 67 0.50 10.11 -0.17
C MET A 67 1.00 8.89 -0.94
N GLU A 68 0.39 8.55 -2.08
CA GLU A 68 0.88 7.48 -2.96
C GLU A 68 2.31 7.77 -3.44
N GLU A 69 2.57 8.98 -3.94
CA GLU A 69 3.90 9.39 -4.41
C GLU A 69 4.97 9.29 -3.30
N LEU A 70 4.65 9.73 -2.09
CA LEU A 70 5.54 9.64 -0.93
C LEU A 70 5.83 8.19 -0.54
N VAL A 71 4.81 7.33 -0.51
CA VAL A 71 4.96 5.91 -0.17
C VAL A 71 5.73 5.13 -1.25
N LEU A 72 5.64 5.55 -2.51
CA LEU A 72 6.43 4.99 -3.61
C LEU A 72 7.89 5.44 -3.55
N ALA A 73 8.15 6.69 -3.16
CA ALA A 73 9.50 7.24 -3.01
C ALA A 73 10.25 6.63 -1.82
N ASP A 74 9.59 6.54 -0.66
CA ASP A 74 10.12 5.89 0.53
C ASP A 74 9.04 5.03 1.21
N PRO A 75 9.09 3.69 1.04
CA PRO A 75 8.15 2.79 1.68
C PRO A 75 8.09 2.91 3.22
N GLN A 76 9.13 3.44 3.89
CA GLN A 76 9.13 3.56 5.35
C GLN A 76 8.14 4.60 5.86
N VAL A 77 7.78 5.62 5.06
CA VAL A 77 6.84 6.66 5.49
C VAL A 77 5.44 6.11 5.76
N SER A 78 5.07 5.01 5.09
CA SER A 78 3.81 4.31 5.33
C SER A 78 3.68 3.74 6.76
N GLY A 79 4.80 3.58 7.49
CA GLY A 79 4.80 3.19 8.90
C GLY A 79 4.24 4.24 9.84
N HIS A 80 3.98 5.45 9.35
CA HIS A 80 3.31 6.51 10.08
C HIS A 80 1.77 6.43 9.98
N LEU A 81 1.22 5.55 9.14
CA LEU A 81 -0.23 5.31 9.11
C LEU A 81 -0.68 4.66 10.42
N GLY A 82 -1.58 5.36 11.14
CA GLY A 82 -2.33 4.83 12.28
C GLY A 82 -3.67 4.24 11.87
N SER A 83 -4.35 3.57 12.81
CA SER A 83 -5.67 2.95 12.58
C SER A 83 -6.70 3.94 12.03
N ASP A 84 -6.77 5.16 12.57
CA ASP A 84 -7.73 6.18 12.13
C ASP A 84 -7.50 6.60 10.66
N ALA A 85 -6.24 6.76 10.27
CA ALA A 85 -5.88 7.08 8.89
C ALA A 85 -6.23 5.94 7.93
N VAL A 86 -5.99 4.68 8.35
CA VAL A 86 -6.38 3.49 7.58
C VAL A 86 -7.91 3.41 7.45
N GLN A 87 -8.65 3.67 8.53
CA GLN A 87 -10.11 3.68 8.49
C GLN A 87 -10.63 4.78 7.56
N ARG A 88 -10.05 5.97 7.60
CA ARG A 88 -10.43 7.07 6.70
C ARG A 88 -10.12 6.75 5.24
N LEU A 89 -8.97 6.13 4.96
CA LEU A 89 -8.65 5.63 3.62
C LEU A 89 -9.70 4.62 3.13
N LEU A 90 -10.12 3.68 3.98
CA LEU A 90 -11.19 2.73 3.62
C LEU A 90 -12.55 3.40 3.40
N GLN A 91 -12.87 4.46 4.16
CA GLN A 91 -14.06 5.27 3.91
C GLN A 91 -13.98 5.95 2.53
N ILE A 92 -12.87 6.62 2.23
CA ILE A 92 -12.63 7.25 0.92
C ILE A 92 -12.74 6.23 -0.21
N PHE A 93 -12.19 5.03 -0.01
CA PHE A 93 -12.34 3.94 -0.97
C PHE A 93 -13.80 3.61 -1.29
N ASN A 94 -14.67 3.57 -0.27
CA ASN A 94 -16.08 3.23 -0.41
C ASN A 94 -16.95 4.40 -0.88
N GLU A 95 -16.56 5.64 -0.55
CA GLU A 95 -17.28 6.86 -0.90
C GLU A 95 -17.04 7.29 -2.36
N HIS A 96 -15.90 6.91 -2.94
CA HIS A 96 -15.53 7.31 -4.29
C HIS A 96 -15.67 6.18 -5.30
N ASP A 97 -16.45 6.41 -6.35
CA ASP A 97 -16.53 5.52 -7.54
C ASP A 97 -15.36 5.72 -8.53
N ASP A 98 -14.45 6.68 -8.25
CA ASP A 98 -13.27 6.88 -9.08
C ASP A 98 -12.24 5.77 -8.82
N ASN A 99 -12.19 4.81 -9.74
CA ASN A 99 -11.20 3.72 -9.76
C ASN A 99 -9.76 4.21 -9.58
N LYS A 100 -9.42 5.43 -10.00
CA LYS A 100 -8.09 6.01 -9.81
C LYS A 100 -7.83 6.25 -8.32
N ILE A 101 -8.72 6.95 -7.61
CA ILE A 101 -8.59 7.20 -6.17
C ILE A 101 -8.59 5.88 -5.41
N GLN A 102 -9.48 4.95 -5.77
CA GLN A 102 -9.50 3.60 -5.18
C GLN A 102 -8.16 2.87 -5.34
N CYS A 103 -7.54 2.93 -6.53
CA CYS A 103 -6.21 2.36 -6.76
C CYS A 103 -5.15 3.00 -5.84
N GLN A 104 -5.15 4.34 -5.74
CA GLN A 104 -4.19 5.08 -4.91
C GLN A 104 -4.32 4.68 -3.44
N VAL A 105 -5.55 4.64 -2.95
CA VAL A 105 -5.87 4.19 -1.59
C VAL A 105 -5.34 2.77 -1.35
N VAL A 106 -5.62 1.82 -2.25
CA VAL A 106 -5.14 0.44 -2.11
C VAL A 106 -3.62 0.38 -2.12
N TYR A 107 -2.94 1.19 -2.93
CA TYR A 107 -1.48 1.28 -2.91
C TYR A 107 -0.94 1.78 -1.57
N ILE A 108 -1.53 2.82 -1.00
CA ILE A 108 -1.16 3.34 0.32
C ILE A 108 -1.39 2.25 1.39
N LEU A 109 -2.59 1.65 1.41
CA LEU A 109 -2.96 0.59 2.35
C LEU A 109 -2.07 -0.65 2.24
N SER A 110 -1.62 -1.00 1.02
CA SER A 110 -0.71 -2.14 0.79
C SER A 110 0.64 -2.00 1.50
N ARG A 111 0.95 -0.82 2.03
CA ARG A 111 2.21 -0.49 2.70
C ARG A 111 2.03 -0.18 4.18
N ALA A 112 0.80 -0.02 4.66
CA ALA A 112 0.52 0.27 6.05
C ALA A 112 1.13 -0.79 6.99
N HIS A 113 1.66 -0.33 8.13
CA HIS A 113 2.20 -1.23 9.14
C HIS A 113 1.07 -1.97 9.86
N PHE A 114 1.04 -3.28 9.69
CA PHE A 114 -0.04 -4.13 10.17
C PHE A 114 -0.24 -4.06 11.69
N ASP A 115 0.84 -4.03 12.48
CA ASP A 115 0.78 -4.04 13.94
C ASP A 115 -0.01 -2.85 14.52
N LYS A 116 -0.07 -1.73 13.80
CA LYS A 116 -0.79 -0.52 14.23
C LYS A 116 -2.26 -0.50 13.82
N CYS A 117 -2.66 -1.36 12.88
CA CYS A 117 -3.95 -1.29 12.19
C CYS A 117 -4.63 -2.66 12.07
N LYS A 118 -4.23 -3.62 12.90
CA LYS A 118 -4.64 -5.03 12.79
C LYS A 118 -6.15 -5.19 12.65
N ASP A 119 -6.93 -4.62 13.57
CA ASP A 119 -8.37 -4.88 13.62
C ASP A 119 -9.08 -4.33 12.38
N VAL A 120 -8.76 -3.09 11.98
CA VAL A 120 -9.31 -2.44 10.78
C VAL A 120 -8.90 -3.19 9.50
N LEU A 121 -7.64 -3.62 9.42
CA LEU A 121 -7.16 -4.38 8.26
C LEU A 121 -7.84 -5.74 8.15
N THR A 122 -8.06 -6.41 9.28
CA THR A 122 -8.59 -7.78 9.31
C THR A 122 -10.10 -7.80 9.04
N ASN A 123 -10.84 -6.88 9.65
CA ASN A 123 -12.31 -6.88 9.60
C ASN A 123 -12.86 -6.14 8.38
N ASP A 124 -12.19 -5.07 7.93
CA ASP A 124 -12.73 -4.17 6.91
C ASP A 124 -11.93 -4.22 5.60
N ALA A 125 -10.60 -4.09 5.68
CA ALA A 125 -9.77 -4.00 4.48
C ALA A 125 -9.72 -5.32 3.68
N ILE A 126 -9.51 -6.47 4.34
CA ILE A 126 -9.39 -7.76 3.64
C ILE A 126 -10.64 -8.11 2.82
N PRO A 127 -11.87 -8.08 3.38
CA PRO A 127 -13.08 -8.36 2.59
C PRO A 127 -13.21 -7.42 1.39
N LEU A 128 -12.92 -6.13 1.60
CA LEU A 128 -12.97 -5.11 0.56
C LEU A 128 -11.97 -5.38 -0.56
N LEU A 129 -10.70 -5.66 -0.23
CA LEU A 129 -9.66 -5.96 -1.20
C LEU A 129 -9.98 -7.22 -2.00
N VAL A 130 -10.52 -8.26 -1.36
CA VAL A 130 -10.90 -9.50 -2.05
C VAL A 130 -12.01 -9.28 -3.06
N LYS A 131 -13.02 -8.46 -2.73
CA LYS A 131 -14.10 -8.09 -3.63
C LYS A 131 -13.59 -7.44 -4.93
N HIS A 132 -12.50 -6.68 -4.87
CA HIS A 132 -11.96 -5.94 -6.01
C HIS A 132 -10.87 -6.71 -6.79
N ILE A 133 -10.64 -7.99 -6.49
CA ILE A 133 -9.78 -8.84 -7.32
C ILE A 133 -10.48 -9.18 -8.65
N SER A 134 -11.82 -9.11 -8.75
CA SER A 134 -12.52 -9.27 -10.02
C SER A 134 -12.61 -7.95 -10.75
N GLY A 135 -12.13 -7.90 -12.00
CA GLY A 135 -12.26 -6.74 -12.87
C GLY A 135 -12.45 -7.16 -14.32
N ASP A 136 -13.34 -6.46 -15.00
CA ASP A 136 -13.68 -6.64 -16.42
C ASP A 136 -13.18 -5.46 -17.27
N SER A 137 -12.87 -4.31 -16.65
CA SER A 137 -12.29 -3.13 -17.31
C SER A 137 -10.80 -2.91 -17.00
N TYR A 138 -10.09 -2.12 -17.83
CA TYR A 138 -8.67 -1.81 -17.62
C TYR A 138 -8.35 -1.23 -16.23
N TYR A 139 -9.21 -0.34 -15.73
CA TYR A 139 -9.03 0.29 -14.42
C TYR A 139 -9.34 -0.67 -13.29
N GLU A 140 -10.35 -1.53 -13.44
CA GLU A 140 -10.60 -2.61 -12.49
C GLU A 140 -9.46 -3.63 -12.47
N TYR A 141 -8.79 -3.89 -13.60
CA TYR A 141 -7.57 -4.71 -13.64
C TYR A 141 -6.41 -4.08 -12.85
N LYS A 142 -6.25 -2.74 -12.89
CA LYS A 142 -5.27 -2.04 -12.05
C LYS A 142 -5.62 -2.14 -10.57
N LEU A 143 -6.91 -1.99 -10.25
CA LEU A 143 -7.40 -2.12 -8.90
C LEU A 143 -7.23 -3.54 -8.35
N ALA A 144 -7.52 -4.55 -9.18
CA ALA A 144 -7.29 -5.95 -8.87
C ALA A 144 -5.80 -6.24 -8.65
N PHE A 145 -4.92 -5.70 -9.49
CA PHE A 145 -3.48 -5.79 -9.30
C PHE A 145 -3.04 -5.20 -7.95
N ALA A 146 -3.48 -3.97 -7.65
CA ALA A 146 -3.18 -3.30 -6.39
C ALA A 146 -3.70 -4.11 -5.19
N SER A 147 -4.91 -4.66 -5.31
CA SER A 147 -5.56 -5.47 -4.27
C SER A 147 -4.81 -6.77 -3.99
N VAL A 148 -4.39 -7.49 -5.03
CA VAL A 148 -3.57 -8.70 -4.88
C VAL A 148 -2.22 -8.38 -4.25
N VAL A 149 -1.59 -7.25 -4.63
CA VAL A 149 -0.33 -6.81 -4.01
C VAL A 149 -0.52 -6.50 -2.53
N ALA A 150 -1.60 -5.81 -2.16
CA ALA A 150 -1.94 -5.53 -0.77
C ALA A 150 -2.13 -6.81 0.04
N LEU A 151 -2.94 -7.75 -0.45
CA LEU A 151 -3.18 -9.04 0.21
C LEU A 151 -1.91 -9.88 0.33
N THR A 152 -1.04 -9.88 -0.69
CA THR A 152 0.28 -10.55 -0.63
C THR A 152 1.14 -10.01 0.51
N ARG A 153 1.17 -8.69 0.66
CA ARG A 153 1.96 -8.06 1.72
C ARG A 153 1.36 -8.30 3.10
N LEU A 154 0.04 -8.24 3.23
CA LEU A 154 -0.66 -8.57 4.47
C LEU A 154 -0.38 -10.02 4.91
N ALA A 155 -0.49 -10.98 3.99
CA ALA A 155 -0.19 -12.38 4.27
C ALA A 155 1.26 -12.59 4.74
N ARG A 156 2.21 -11.83 4.16
CA ARG A 156 3.63 -11.88 4.53
C ARG A 156 3.93 -11.21 5.86
N SER A 157 3.38 -10.01 6.10
CA SER A 157 3.65 -9.25 7.33
C SER A 157 2.92 -9.82 8.53
N TYR A 158 1.72 -10.39 8.30
CA TYR A 158 0.92 -11.01 9.33
C TYR A 158 0.33 -12.34 8.85
N PRO A 159 1.01 -13.46 9.13
CA PRO A 159 0.52 -14.80 8.76
C PRO A 159 -0.87 -15.14 9.31
N GLY A 160 -1.31 -14.50 10.41
CA GLY A 160 -2.67 -14.67 10.94
C GLY A 160 -3.77 -14.13 10.02
N SER A 161 -3.46 -13.22 9.09
CA SER A 161 -4.42 -12.75 8.09
C SER A 161 -4.75 -13.82 7.04
N ILE A 162 -3.89 -14.83 6.85
CA ILE A 162 -4.05 -15.84 5.80
C ILE A 162 -5.41 -16.53 5.91
N GLU A 163 -5.82 -16.91 7.12
CA GLU A 163 -7.12 -17.57 7.34
C GLU A 163 -8.30 -16.66 6.95
N VAL A 164 -8.21 -15.37 7.26
CA VAL A 164 -9.25 -14.38 6.95
C VAL A 164 -9.30 -14.10 5.44
N ILE A 165 -8.14 -13.98 4.79
CA ILE A 165 -8.05 -13.80 3.33
C ILE A 165 -8.67 -15.02 2.62
N LEU A 166 -8.38 -16.24 3.10
CA LEU A 166 -8.98 -17.46 2.56
C LEU A 166 -10.48 -17.55 2.80
N ALA A 167 -10.94 -17.22 4.00
CA ALA A 167 -12.36 -17.24 4.36
C ALA A 167 -13.20 -16.28 3.50
N ASN A 168 -12.61 -15.19 3.01
CA ASN A 168 -13.24 -14.25 2.09
C ASN A 168 -13.22 -14.70 0.61
N GLY A 169 -12.68 -15.87 0.30
CA GLY A 169 -12.71 -16.44 -1.07
C GLY A 169 -11.63 -15.91 -2.01
N ALA A 170 -10.52 -15.35 -1.49
CA ALA A 170 -9.47 -14.74 -2.32
C ALA A 170 -8.90 -15.69 -3.40
N LEU A 171 -8.81 -16.99 -3.11
CA LEU A 171 -8.31 -17.99 -4.07
C LEU A 171 -9.24 -18.16 -5.27
N ASP A 172 -10.54 -18.21 -5.03
CA ASP A 172 -11.53 -18.42 -6.08
C ASP A 172 -11.57 -17.20 -7.00
N VAL A 173 -11.52 -15.99 -6.44
CA VAL A 173 -11.51 -14.74 -7.21
C VAL A 173 -10.19 -14.58 -7.99
N ALA A 174 -9.04 -14.86 -7.37
CA ALA A 174 -7.75 -14.85 -8.06
C ALA A 174 -7.70 -15.89 -9.20
N GLY A 175 -8.27 -17.08 -8.98
CA GLY A 175 -8.37 -18.12 -9.99
C GLY A 175 -9.17 -17.70 -11.22
N LYS A 176 -10.26 -16.94 -11.04
CA LYS A 176 -11.05 -16.37 -12.14
C LYS A 176 -10.22 -15.40 -12.99
N ILE A 177 -9.47 -14.50 -12.36
CA ILE A 177 -8.63 -13.53 -13.06
C ILE A 177 -7.50 -14.19 -13.88
N VAL A 178 -6.90 -15.27 -13.34
CA VAL A 178 -5.84 -16.01 -14.04
C VAL A 178 -6.41 -16.73 -15.27
N LYS A 179 -7.61 -17.29 -15.15
CA LYS A 179 -8.30 -18.04 -16.23
C LYS A 179 -8.93 -17.14 -17.30
N GLY A 180 -9.24 -15.87 -17.00
CA GLY A 180 -9.89 -14.95 -17.95
C GLY A 180 -9.07 -14.68 -19.21
N ASN A 181 -9.67 -14.75 -20.39
CA ASN A 181 -8.98 -14.54 -21.68
C ASN A 181 -9.04 -13.07 -22.13
N HIS A 182 -8.31 -12.19 -21.44
CA HIS A 182 -8.23 -10.77 -21.80
C HIS A 182 -6.91 -10.49 -22.54
N VAL A 183 -6.94 -10.64 -23.87
CA VAL A 183 -5.77 -10.46 -24.75
C VAL A 183 -5.30 -9.00 -24.76
N GLU A 184 -6.23 -8.06 -24.60
CA GLU A 184 -6.01 -6.61 -24.62
C GLU A 184 -5.11 -6.10 -23.47
N TYR A 185 -5.03 -6.85 -22.37
CA TYR A 185 -4.28 -6.45 -21.16
C TYR A 185 -3.21 -7.47 -20.77
N ARG A 186 -2.61 -8.16 -21.75
CA ARG A 186 -1.68 -9.28 -21.54
C ARG A 186 -0.56 -8.99 -20.53
N ASP A 187 0.07 -7.81 -20.61
CA ASP A 187 1.17 -7.44 -19.70
C ASP A 187 0.70 -7.22 -18.26
N LEU A 188 -0.44 -6.57 -18.09
CA LEU A 188 -1.03 -6.33 -16.77
C LEU A 188 -1.54 -7.65 -16.17
N LYS A 189 -2.18 -8.50 -16.98
CA LYS A 189 -2.58 -9.85 -16.59
C LYS A 189 -1.37 -10.67 -16.15
N TYR A 190 -0.25 -10.63 -16.90
CA TYR A 190 0.97 -11.34 -16.50
C TYR A 190 1.49 -10.86 -15.13
N LYS A 191 1.50 -9.54 -14.88
CA LYS A 191 1.87 -8.99 -13.57
C LYS A 191 0.94 -9.48 -12.44
N ILE A 192 -0.37 -9.53 -12.69
CA ILE A 192 -1.34 -10.06 -11.72
C ILE A 192 -1.07 -11.54 -11.47
N VAL A 193 -0.88 -12.35 -12.51
CA VAL A 193 -0.55 -13.79 -12.38
C VAL A 193 0.73 -13.98 -11.54
N CYS A 194 1.77 -13.19 -11.78
CA CYS A 194 2.99 -13.21 -10.98
C CYS A 194 2.72 -12.82 -9.51
N CYS A 195 1.88 -11.81 -9.26
CA CYS A 195 1.51 -11.42 -7.90
C CYS A 195 0.65 -12.48 -7.21
N VAL A 196 -0.29 -13.12 -7.91
CA VAL A 196 -1.07 -14.25 -7.40
C VAL A 196 -0.14 -15.43 -7.07
N ALA A 197 0.84 -15.73 -7.92
CA ALA A 197 1.82 -16.79 -7.64
C ALA A 197 2.66 -16.47 -6.38
N LYS A 198 3.08 -15.20 -6.21
CA LYS A 198 3.77 -14.74 -5.00
C LYS A 198 2.86 -14.84 -3.78
N PHE A 199 1.62 -14.38 -3.88
CA PHE A 199 0.60 -14.50 -2.84
C PHE A 199 0.47 -15.96 -2.38
N LEU A 200 0.29 -16.89 -3.31
CA LEU A 200 0.22 -18.32 -3.00
C LEU A 200 1.50 -18.83 -2.31
N ALA A 201 2.68 -18.43 -2.78
CA ALA A 201 3.95 -18.82 -2.15
C ALA A 201 4.08 -18.31 -0.71
N GLU A 202 3.69 -17.06 -0.46
CA GLU A 202 3.68 -16.44 0.87
C GLU A 202 2.65 -17.09 1.81
N MET A 203 1.58 -17.69 1.29
CA MET A 203 0.61 -18.46 2.08
C MET A 203 1.11 -19.87 2.43
N VAL A 204 1.79 -20.53 1.48
CA VAL A 204 2.24 -21.91 1.64
C VAL A 204 3.36 -22.02 2.68
N LEU A 205 4.30 -21.07 2.72
CA LEU A 205 5.46 -21.12 3.63
C LEU A 205 5.06 -21.16 5.13
N PRO A 206 4.18 -20.27 5.65
CA PRO A 206 3.70 -20.33 7.03
C PRO A 206 2.93 -21.61 7.33
N LEU A 207 2.05 -22.05 6.41
CA LEU A 207 1.25 -23.27 6.59
C LEU A 207 2.11 -24.54 6.64
N MET A 208 3.14 -24.62 5.79
CA MET A 208 4.13 -25.71 5.82
C MET A 208 4.95 -25.69 7.11
N ARG A 209 5.39 -24.50 7.56
CA ARG A 209 6.11 -24.34 8.83
C ARG A 209 5.29 -24.82 10.02
N GLN A 210 4.01 -24.47 10.09
CA GLN A 210 3.11 -24.88 11.17
C GLN A 210 2.89 -26.40 11.18
N ARG A 211 2.68 -27.02 10.00
CA ARG A 211 2.58 -28.48 9.87
C ARG A 211 3.86 -29.21 10.30
N LEU A 212 5.03 -28.70 9.93
CA LEU A 212 6.31 -29.26 10.35
C LEU A 212 6.50 -29.18 11.87
N LEU A 213 6.16 -28.04 12.48
CA LEU A 213 6.24 -27.86 13.94
C LEU A 213 5.31 -28.82 14.68
N VAL A 214 4.06 -28.97 14.26
CA VAL A 214 3.12 -29.93 14.86
C VAL A 214 3.62 -31.37 14.70
N THR A 215 4.19 -31.70 13.54
CA THR A 215 4.76 -33.04 13.29
C THR A 215 5.98 -33.31 14.17
N PHE A 216 6.86 -32.33 14.33
CA PHE A 216 8.02 -32.40 15.22
C PHE A 216 7.58 -32.56 16.69
N GLN A 217 6.65 -31.73 17.16
CA GLN A 217 6.11 -31.82 18.52
C GLN A 217 5.51 -33.19 18.82
N LYS A 218 4.71 -33.73 17.91
CA LYS A 218 4.11 -35.08 18.05
C LYS A 218 5.14 -36.21 18.05
N LYS A 219 6.30 -36.02 17.41
CA LYS A 219 7.33 -37.06 17.26
C LYS A 219 8.37 -37.07 18.38
N PHE A 220 8.64 -35.91 19.00
CA PHE A 220 9.72 -35.76 19.97
C PHE A 220 9.27 -35.43 21.40
N PHE A 221 8.02 -35.04 21.62
CA PHE A 221 7.49 -34.66 22.93
C PHE A 221 6.22 -35.42 23.33
N LYS A 222 6.00 -36.60 22.73
CA LYS A 222 5.02 -37.59 23.17
C LYS A 222 5.71 -38.76 23.84
#